data_AF-A0A7C9KT83-F1
#
_entry.id   AF-A0A7C9KT83-F1
#
_cell.length_a   1.000
_cell.length_b   1.000
_cell.length_c   1.000
_cell.angle_alpha   90.00
_cell.angle_beta   90.00
_cell.angle_gamma   90.00
#
_symmetry.space_group_name_H-M   'P 1'
#
loop_
_entity.id
_entity.type
_entity.pdbx_description
1 polymer ?
#
loop_
_entity_poly.entity_id
_entity_poly.type
_entity_poly.pdbx_seq_one_letter_code
_entity_poly.pdbx_strand_id
1 'polypeptide(L)' 'MFSSMPTLSHQEQQLAVEKIQQLMAEGMSSGEAIGLVAQELREQHRTKGQVNVMFDDEK' A
#
# COMPACT_ATOMS: atom_id res chain seq x y z
N MET A 1 10.81 -2.30 -18.01
CA MET A 1 9.91 -1.24 -17.53
C MET A 1 9.13 -1.77 -16.33
N PHE A 2 9.60 -1.48 -15.11
CA PHE A 2 8.91 -1.77 -13.83
C PHE A 2 8.37 -0.48 -13.17
N SER A 3 8.16 0.56 -13.98
CA SER A 3 7.95 1.96 -13.57
C SER A 3 6.51 2.28 -13.12
N SER A 4 5.68 1.27 -12.84
CA SER A 4 4.31 1.45 -12.35
C SER A 4 4.05 0.84 -10.98
N MET A 5 5.04 0.20 -10.35
CA MET A 5 4.93 -0.19 -8.95
C MET A 5 5.48 0.92 -8.06
N PRO A 6 4.71 1.38 -7.04
CA PRO A 6 5.25 2.32 -6.06
C PRO A 6 6.51 1.72 -5.43
N THR A 7 7.62 2.44 -5.53
CA THR A 7 8.87 2.04 -4.90
C THR A 7 8.79 2.38 -3.42
N LEU A 8 8.57 1.38 -2.59
CA LEU A 8 8.63 1.49 -1.13
C LEU A 8 10.05 1.83 -0.70
N SER A 9 10.20 2.77 0.24
CA SER A 9 11.47 2.95 0.95
C SER A 9 11.84 1.70 1.74
N HIS A 10 13.12 1.49 2.06
CA HIS A 10 13.54 0.36 2.91
C HIS A 10 12.82 0.33 4.25
N GLN A 11 12.50 1.49 4.81
CA GLN A 11 11.73 1.60 6.05
C GLN A 11 10.29 1.14 5.86
N GLU A 12 9.62 1.56 4.78
CA GLU A 12 8.24 1.12 4.48
C GLU A 12 8.18 -0.38 4.18
N GLN A 13 9.23 -0.94 3.54
CA GLN A 13 9.36 -2.39 3.35
C GLN A 13 9.46 -3.14 4.68
N GLN A 14 10.28 -2.65 5.61
CA GLN A 14 10.45 -3.29 6.93
C GLN A 14 9.15 -3.24 7.74
N LEU A 15 8.47 -2.09 7.75
CA LEU A 15 7.17 -1.92 8.41
C LEU A 15 6.10 -2.83 7.81
N ALA A 16 6.06 -2.97 6.48
CA ALA A 16 5.15 -3.87 5.80
C ALA A 16 5.38 -5.33 6.21
N VAL A 17 6.64 -5.76 6.32
CA VAL A 17 7.01 -7.11 6.76
C VAL A 17 6.59 -7.35 8.21
N GLU A 18 6.87 -6.43 9.12
CA GLU A 18 6.47 -6.53 10.53
C GLU A 18 4.96 -6.61 10.67
N LYS A 19 4.22 -5.79 9.92
CA LYS A 19 2.75 -5.81 9.96
C LYS A 19 2.17 -7.12 9.42
N ILE A 20 2.71 -7.66 8.34
CA ILE A 20 2.31 -8.98 7.82
C ILE A 20 2.58 -10.07 8.86
N GLN A 21 3.75 -10.06 9.52
CA GLN A 21 4.09 -11.05 10.55
C GLN A 21 3.16 -10.95 11.76
N GLN A 22 2.82 -9.74 12.21
CA GLN A 22 1.88 -9.51 13.29
C GLN A 22 0.49 -10.08 12.95
N LEU A 23 -0.03 -9.78 11.76
CA LEU A 23 -1.32 -10.30 11.31
C LEU A 23 -1.32 -11.83 11.22
N MET A 24 -0.23 -12.43 10.74
CA MET A 24 -0.09 -13.89 10.74
C MET A 24 -0.05 -14.48 12.17
N ALA A 25 0.59 -13.79 13.12
CA ALA A 25 0.61 -14.21 14.53
C ALA A 25 -0.79 -14.14 15.17
N GLU A 26 -1.65 -13.23 14.70
CA GLU A 26 -3.07 -13.13 15.08
C GLU A 26 -3.95 -14.20 14.42
N GLY A 27 -3.39 -15.04 13.55
CA GLY A 27 -4.08 -16.14 12.87
C GLY A 27 -4.60 -15.77 11.48
N MET A 28 -4.26 -14.60 10.94
CA MET A 28 -4.60 -14.22 9.57
C MET A 28 -3.79 -15.02 8.55
N SER A 29 -4.45 -15.43 7.47
CA SER A 29 -3.79 -16.02 6.29
C SER A 29 -2.75 -15.07 5.71
N SER A 30 -1.60 -15.60 5.30
CA SER A 30 -0.53 -14.81 4.67
C SER A 30 -1.01 -14.02 3.45
N GLY A 31 -1.91 -14.59 2.63
CA GLY A 31 -2.48 -13.89 1.47
C GLY A 31 -3.39 -12.72 1.84
N GLU A 32 -4.16 -12.87 2.91
CA GLU A 32 -5.05 -11.83 3.41
C GLU A 32 -4.25 -10.70 4.07
N ALA A 33 -3.23 -11.05 4.86
CA ALA A 33 -2.31 -10.10 5.48
C ALA A 33 -1.56 -9.25 4.43
N ILE A 34 -1.04 -9.89 3.38
CA ILE A 34 -0.38 -9.20 2.27
C ILE A 34 -1.39 -8.27 1.56
N GLY A 35 -2.62 -8.73 1.32
CA GLY A 35 -3.66 -7.94 0.69
C GLY A 35 -3.99 -6.66 1.46
N LEU A 36 -4.16 -6.78 2.78
CA LEU A 36 -4.45 -5.66 3.67
C LEU A 36 -3.32 -4.64 3.68
N VAL A 37 -2.07 -5.10 3.88
CA VAL A 37 -0.90 -4.21 3.88
C VAL A 37 -0.68 -3.55 2.52
N ALA A 38 -0.90 -4.27 1.42
CA ALA A 38 -0.81 -3.70 0.07
C ALA A 38 -1.89 -2.65 -0.19
N GLN A 39 -3.10 -2.83 0.34
CA GLN A 39 -4.16 -1.83 0.26
C GLN A 39 -3.79 -0.57 1.03
N GLU A 40 -3.34 -0.73 2.28
CA GLU A 40 -2.94 0.38 3.14
C GLU A 40 -1.77 1.18 2.53
N LEU A 41 -0.79 0.48 1.95
CA LEU A 41 0.30 1.12 1.20
C LEU A 41 -0.23 1.91 0.01
N ARG A 42 -1.15 1.36 -0.79
CA ARG A 42 -1.75 2.10 -1.92
C ARG A 42 -2.52 3.34 -1.45
N GLU A 43 -3.22 3.29 -0.32
CA GLU A 43 -3.94 4.43 0.25
C GLU A 43 -2.96 5.50 0.77
N GLN A 44 -1.91 5.10 1.47
CA GLN A 44 -0.84 6.00 1.93
C GLN A 44 -0.12 6.66 0.75
N HIS A 45 0.23 5.90 -0.30
CA HIS A 45 0.88 6.42 -1.50
C HIS A 45 -0.07 7.28 -2.35
N ARG A 46 -1.37 6.95 -2.43
CA ARG A 46 -2.38 7.80 -3.06
C ARG A 46 -2.49 9.14 -2.34
N THR A 47 -2.42 9.14 -1.02
CA THR A 47 -2.50 10.35 -0.19
C THR A 47 -1.22 11.19 -0.31
N LYS A 48 -0.05 10.56 -0.35
CA LYS A 48 1.24 11.22 -0.62
C LYS A 48 1.39 11.69 -2.08
N GLY A 49 0.53 11.22 -2.99
CA GLY A 49 0.64 11.37 -4.44
C GLY A 49 -0.54 12.02 -5.15
N GLN A 50 -1.50 12.63 -4.44
CA GLN A 50 -2.43 13.58 -5.06
C GLN A 50 -1.71 14.94 -5.11
N VAL A 51 -1.24 15.50 -6.24
CA VAL A 51 -1.86 15.65 -7.56
C VAL A 51 -3.37 15.58 -7.48
N ASN A 52 -3.93 16.75 -7.23
CA ASN A 52 -5.33 17.11 -7.40
C ASN A 52 -5.85 16.58 -8.74
N VAL A 53 -6.42 15.38 -8.79
CA VAL A 53 -7.21 14.96 -9.95
C VAL A 53 -8.61 15.54 -9.73
N MET A 54 -8.75 16.83 -10.07
CA MET A 54 -10.05 17.41 -10.39
C MET A 54 -10.53 16.67 -11.63
N PHE A 55 -11.48 15.75 -11.47
CA PHE A 55 -12.35 15.38 -12.57
C PHE A 55 -13.30 16.56 -12.76
N ASP A 56 -12.86 17.51 -13.58
CA ASP A 56 -13.75 18.49 -14.17
C ASP A 56 -14.52 17.76 -15.28
N ASP A 57 -15.59 17.04 -14.89
CA ASP A 57 -16.63 16.67 -15.84
C ASP A 57 -17.50 17.91 -16.08
N GLU A 58 -16.95 18.85 -16.85
CA GLU A 58 -17.75 19.86 -17.55
C GLU A 58 -18.32 19.24 -18.83
N LYS A 59 -19.67 19.20 -18.86
CA LYS A 59 -20.62 19.17 -20.01
C LYS A 59 -21.23 17.83 -20.41
#